data_AF-A0A975VFU2-F1
#
_entry.id   AF-A0A975VFU2-F1
#
_cell.length_a   1.000
_cell.length_b   1.000
_cell.length_c   1.000
_cell.angle_alpha   90.00
_cell.angle_beta   90.00
_cell.angle_gamma   90.00
#
_symmetry.space_group_name_H-M   'P 1'
#
loop_
_entity.id
_entity.type
_entity.pdbx_description
1 polymer ?
#
loop_
_entity_poly.entity_id
_entity_poly.type
_entity_poly.pdbx_seq_one_letter_code
_entity_poly.pdbx_strand_id
1 'polypeptide(L)'
;MRTSLDLPDALYRHLKARAAMESTSLRDLVVSLIERGLDEPGPRIGDQPPALPSVRLGAPLALASQELSNARLAELLDDQAV
;
A
#
# COMPACT_ATOMS: atom_id res chain seq x y z
N MET A 1 -16.50 28.70 6.68
CA MET A 1 -16.24 29.74 5.65
C MET A 1 -16.37 29.12 4.26
N ARG A 2 -16.66 29.88 3.20
CA ARG A 2 -16.69 29.35 1.83
C ARG A 2 -15.31 29.49 1.20
N THR A 3 -14.68 28.38 0.87
CA THR A 3 -13.37 28.33 0.22
C THR A 3 -13.53 27.74 -1.17
N SER A 4 -12.86 28.32 -2.16
CA SER A 4 -12.74 27.75 -3.51
C SER A 4 -11.46 26.93 -3.59
N LEU A 5 -11.55 25.69 -4.09
CA LEU A 5 -10.42 24.78 -4.27
C LEU A 5 -10.37 24.36 -5.75
N ASP A 6 -9.21 24.50 -6.37
CA ASP A 6 -9.01 24.05 -7.76
C ASP A 6 -8.65 22.57 -7.77
N LEU A 7 -9.42 21.79 -8.52
CA LEU A 7 -9.26 20.34 -8.64
C LEU A 7 -9.10 19.97 -10.13
N PRO A 8 -8.21 19.02 -10.47
CA PRO A 8 -8.16 18.48 -11.83
C PRO A 8 -9.51 17.88 -12.23
N ASP A 9 -9.91 18.06 -13.50
CA ASP A 9 -11.22 17.59 -13.98
C ASP A 9 -11.45 16.09 -13.74
N ALA A 10 -10.41 15.27 -13.95
CA ALA A 10 -10.46 13.84 -13.69
C ALA A 10 -10.77 13.52 -12.21
N LEU A 11 -10.17 14.27 -11.27
CA LEU A 11 -10.42 14.12 -9.84
C LEU A 11 -11.84 14.56 -9.48
N TYR A 12 -12.30 15.67 -10.04
CA TYR A 12 -13.65 16.18 -9.81
C TYR A 12 -14.73 15.20 -10.29
N ARG A 13 -14.54 14.56 -11.45
CA ARG A 13 -15.43 13.49 -11.94
C ARG A 13 -15.46 12.29 -11.00
N HIS A 14 -14.30 11.87 -10.51
CA HIS A 14 -14.21 10.77 -9.55
C HIS A 14 -14.95 11.09 -8.24
N LEU A 15 -14.77 12.29 -7.70
CA LEU A 15 -15.46 12.72 -6.48
C LEU A 15 -16.98 12.76 -6.68
N LYS A 16 -17.48 13.19 -7.84
CA LYS A 16 -18.91 13.14 -8.16
C LYS A 16 -19.45 11.72 -8.20
N ALA A 17 -18.74 10.80 -8.85
CA ALA A 17 -19.15 9.40 -8.90
C ALA A 17 -19.22 8.81 -7.49
N ARG A 18 -18.21 9.06 -6.66
CA ARG A 18 -18.16 8.62 -5.27
C ARG A 18 -19.30 9.20 -4.43
N ALA A 19 -19.58 10.51 -4.55
CA ALA A 19 -20.68 11.15 -3.83
C ALA A 19 -22.03 10.52 -4.19
N ALA A 20 -22.25 10.20 -5.47
CA ALA A 20 -23.45 9.51 -5.93
C ALA A 20 -23.56 8.09 -5.36
N MET A 21 -22.46 7.33 -5.32
CA MET A 21 -22.44 5.99 -4.74
C MET A 21 -22.71 5.99 -3.24
N GLU A 22 -22.20 6.98 -2.52
CA GLU A 22 -22.38 7.13 -1.07
C GLU A 22 -23.68 7.86 -0.70
N SER A 23 -24.53 8.21 -1.68
CA SER A 23 -25.78 8.96 -1.50
C SER A 23 -25.61 10.26 -0.68
N THR A 24 -24.46 10.91 -0.83
CA THR A 24 -24.08 12.11 -0.09
C THR A 24 -23.85 13.29 -1.04
N SER A 25 -23.81 14.50 -0.51
CA SER A 25 -23.48 15.68 -1.30
C SER A 25 -21.97 15.72 -1.58
N LEU A 26 -21.57 16.27 -2.72
CA LEU A 26 -20.16 16.48 -3.05
C LEU A 26 -19.44 17.34 -1.99
N ARG A 27 -20.15 18.30 -1.39
CA ARG A 27 -19.61 19.14 -0.32
C ARG A 27 -19.27 18.29 0.91
N ASP A 28 -20.20 17.48 1.37
CA ASP A 28 -20.02 16.70 2.60
C ASP A 28 -18.95 15.61 2.40
N LEU A 29 -18.90 15.02 1.21
CA LEU A 29 -17.80 14.14 0.83
C LEU A 29 -16.45 14.84 0.91
N VAL A 30 -16.32 16.05 0.33
CA VAL A 30 -15.06 16.80 0.35
C VAL A 30 -14.65 17.17 1.77
N VAL A 31 -15.60 17.61 2.60
CA VAL A 31 -15.32 17.95 4.02
C VAL A 31 -14.82 16.71 4.77
N SER A 32 -15.53 15.58 4.68
CA SER A 32 -15.13 14.35 5.38
C SER A 32 -13.78 13.80 4.90
N LEU A 33 -13.47 13.92 3.61
CA LEU A 33 -12.16 13.53 3.07
C LEU A 33 -11.04 14.44 3.58
N ILE A 34 -11.30 15.74 3.71
CA ILE A 34 -10.32 16.69 4.27
C ILE A 34 -10.11 16.42 5.76
N GLU A 35 -11.18 16.24 6.53
CA GLU A 35 -11.09 15.90 7.97
C GLU A 35 -10.31 14.62 8.16
N ARG A 36 -10.65 13.55 7.42
CA ARG A 36 -9.92 12.29 7.49
C ARG A 36 -8.45 12.44 7.09
N GLY A 37 -8.15 13.24 6.06
CA GLY A 37 -6.77 13.48 5.63
C GLY A 37 -5.95 14.31 6.62
N LEU A 38 -6.60 15.12 7.47
CA LEU A 38 -5.95 15.86 8.56
C LEU A 38 -5.76 14.99 9.81
N ASP A 39 -6.69 14.06 10.07
CA ASP A 39 -6.62 13.12 11.18
C ASP A 39 -5.71 11.93 10.90
N GLU A 40 -5.47 11.62 9.62
CA GLU A 40 -4.58 10.53 9.21
C GLU A 40 -3.15 10.90 9.61
N PRO A 41 -2.52 10.17 10.57
CA PRO A 41 -1.14 10.43 10.91
C PRO A 41 -0.33 10.25 9.64
N GLY A 42 0.37 11.32 9.22
CA GLY A 42 1.17 11.31 7.99
C GLY A 42 2.04 10.06 7.92
N PRO A 43 2.37 9.57 6.72
CA PRO A 43 3.07 8.29 6.54
C PRO A 43 4.26 8.26 7.47
N ARG A 44 4.20 7.38 8.47
CA ARG A 44 5.29 7.18 9.42
C ARG A 44 6.42 6.60 8.60
N ILE A 45 7.37 7.45 8.21
CA ILE A 45 8.66 7.03 7.66
C ILE A 45 9.33 6.25 8.79
N GLY A 46 9.09 4.94 8.84
CA GLY A 46 9.47 4.10 9.98
C GLY A 46 8.41 3.11 10.46
N ASP A 47 7.27 2.94 9.79
CA ASP A 47 6.43 1.75 10.06
C ASP A 47 7.27 0.50 9.78
N GLN A 48 7.75 -0.08 10.88
CA GLN A 48 8.41 -1.38 10.92
C GLN A 48 7.53 -2.34 10.12
N PRO A 49 8.09 -3.11 9.17
CA PRO A 49 7.30 -4.07 8.42
C PRO A 49 6.50 -4.91 9.41
N PRO A 50 5.21 -5.17 9.14
CA PRO A 50 4.37 -5.91 10.08
C PRO A 50 5.11 -7.17 10.49
N ALA A 51 5.18 -7.45 11.79
CA ALA A 51 5.88 -8.62 12.30
C ALA A 51 5.22 -9.88 11.72
N LEU A 52 5.81 -10.41 10.65
CA LEU A 52 5.32 -11.63 10.02
C LEU A 52 5.60 -12.79 10.98
N PRO A 53 4.69 -13.77 11.07
CA PRO A 53 4.97 -14.99 11.81
C PRO A 53 6.24 -15.63 11.23
N SER A 54 7.27 -15.78 12.06
CA SER A 54 8.52 -16.41 11.67
C SER A 54 8.55 -17.85 12.14
N VAL A 55 8.97 -18.76 11.26
CA VAL A 55 9.26 -20.15 11.62
C VAL A 55 10.77 -20.27 11.79
N ARG A 56 11.22 -20.83 12.92
CA ARG A 56 12.62 -21.15 13.16
C ARG A 56 12.85 -22.63 12.99
N LEU A 57 13.91 -22.99 12.29
CA LEU A 57 14.38 -24.38 12.27
C LEU A 57 15.01 -24.71 13.62
N GLY A 58 14.66 -25.86 14.20
CA GLY A 58 15.27 -26.36 15.45
C GLY A 58 16.67 -26.93 15.26
N ALA A 59 17.21 -26.89 14.05
CA ALA A 59 18.53 -27.37 13.67
C ALA A 59 19.11 -26.43 12.59
N PRO A 60 20.45 -26.45 12.39
CA PRO A 60 21.08 -25.72 11.30
C PRO A 60 20.52 -26.17 9.94
N LEU A 61 20.30 -25.22 9.04
CA LEU A 61 19.91 -25.53 7.67
C LEU A 61 21.04 -26.32 6.99
N ALA A 62 20.71 -27.43 6.34
CA ALA A 62 21.67 -28.27 5.61
C ALA A 62 22.09 -27.68 4.24
N LEU A 63 22.13 -26.34 4.15
CA LEU A 63 22.55 -25.60 2.96
C LEU A 63 23.61 -24.59 3.38
N ALA A 64 24.68 -24.50 2.60
CA ALA A 64 25.70 -23.48 2.79
C ALA A 64 25.14 -22.10 2.44
N SER A 65 25.58 -21.05 3.12
CA SER A 65 25.08 -19.68 2.91
C SER A 65 25.23 -19.19 1.47
N GLN A 66 26.22 -19.68 0.73
CA GLN A 66 26.42 -19.39 -0.70
C GLN A 66 25.28 -19.89 -1.60
N GLU A 67 24.59 -20.96 -1.20
CA GLU A 67 23.40 -21.48 -1.89
C GLU A 67 22.16 -20.60 -1.62
N LEU A 68 22.19 -19.80 -0.56
CA LEU A 68 21.10 -18.91 -0.15
C LEU A 68 21.28 -17.51 -0.74
N SER A 69 21.44 -17.44 -2.06
CA SER A 69 21.57 -16.18 -2.80
C SER A 69 20.53 -16.05 -3.91
N ASN A 70 20.14 -14.82 -4.21
CA ASN A 70 19.19 -14.54 -5.31
C ASN A 70 19.74 -14.99 -6.66
N ALA A 71 21.06 -14.92 -6.87
CA ALA A 71 21.70 -15.41 -8.08
C ALA A 71 21.50 -16.93 -8.25
N ARG A 72 21.74 -17.69 -7.18
CA ARG A 72 21.54 -19.15 -7.20
C ARG A 72 20.06 -19.52 -7.39
N LEU A 73 19.13 -18.76 -6.80
CA LEU A 73 17.70 -18.95 -7.01
C LEU A 73 17.28 -18.71 -8.46
N ALA A 74 17.85 -17.70 -9.13
CA ALA A 74 17.58 -17.42 -10.53
C ALA A 74 18.03 -18.58 -11.44
N GLU A 75 19.24 -19.11 -11.21
CA GLU A 75 19.74 -20.27 -11.94
C GLU A 75 18.81 -21.50 -11.80
N LEU A 76 18.29 -21.76 -10.61
CA LEU A 76 17.35 -22.87 -10.36
C LEU A 76 15.99 -22.68 -11.05
N LEU A 77 15.53 -21.43 -11.21
CA LEU A 77 14.29 -21.13 -11.93
C LEU A 77 14.45 -21.37 -13.44
N ASP A 78 15.62 -21.03 -13.98
CA ASP A 78 15.93 -21.24 -15.39
C ASP A 78 16.10 -22.74 -15.72
N ASP A 79 16.71 -23.52 -14.82
CA ASP A 79 16.88 -24.98 -14.96
C ASP A 79 15.55 -25.78 -14.94
N GLN A 80 14.48 -25.22 -14.36
CA GLN A 80 13.15 -25.86 -14.29
C GLN A 80 12.26 -25.58 -15.52
N ALA A 81 12.73 -24.77 -16.48
CA ALA A 81 11.94 -24.32 -17.63
C ALA A 81 12.07 -25.21 -18.89
N VAL A 82 12.38 -26.50 -18.73
CA VAL A 82 12.49 -27.50 -19.83
C VAL A 82 11.36 -28.51 -19.78
#